data_AF-A0A743JH60-F1
#
_entry.id   AF-A0A743JH60-F1
#
_cell.length_a   1.000
_cell.length_b   1.000
_cell.length_c   1.000
_cell.angle_alpha   90.00
_cell.angle_beta   90.00
_cell.angle_gamma   90.00
#
_symmetry.space_group_name_H-M   'P 1'
#
loop_
_entity.id
_entity.type
_entity.pdbx_description
1 polymer ?
#
loop_
_entity_poly.entity_id
_entity_poly.type
_entity_poly.pdbx_seq_one_letter_code
_entity_poly.pdbx_strand_id
1 'polypeptide(L)'
;MDIQITHQVTEFDKEELLAGLRSYNAQFVDFSKNGQLGVYCRNESGEMVGGLIADRKGPWLCIDYLWVSESARSCGLGSKLMDMAEKEGLRKGCVHGLVDTFSFQALPFYEKQGYILQMSLPNFPKVGSQRHYLIKPDL
;
A
#
# COMPACT_ATOMS: atom_id res chain seq x y z
N MET A 1 27.33 11.83 -23.96
CA MET A 1 26.41 11.21 -22.99
C MET A 1 25.25 10.72 -23.82
N ASP A 2 25.09 9.40 -23.90
CA ASP A 2 24.11 8.80 -24.80
C ASP A 2 22.93 8.29 -23.98
N ILE A 3 21.72 8.67 -24.39
CA ILE A 3 20.48 8.30 -23.71
C ILE A 3 19.89 7.09 -24.43
N GLN A 4 19.53 6.05 -23.68
CA GLN A 4 18.93 4.83 -24.20
C GLN A 4 17.47 4.69 -23.77
N ILE A 5 16.63 4.18 -24.67
CA ILE A 5 15.24 3.83 -24.40
C ILE A 5 15.13 2.30 -24.51
N THR A 6 14.60 1.66 -23.47
CA THR A 6 14.31 0.22 -23.43
C THR A 6 12.89 -0.04 -22.96
N HIS A 7 12.29 -1.12 -23.44
CA HIS A 7 11.00 -1.63 -22.97
C HIS A 7 11.15 -2.86 -22.09
N GLN A 8 12.39 -3.30 -21.82
CA GLN A 8 12.73 -4.41 -20.95
C GLN A 8 13.60 -3.88 -19.83
N VAL A 9 12.95 -3.47 -18.74
CA VAL A 9 13.64 -3.05 -17.52
C VAL A 9 13.92 -4.29 -16.68
N THR A 10 15.19 -4.59 -16.43
CA THR A 10 15.60 -5.71 -15.58
C THR A 10 15.56 -5.33 -14.10
N GLU A 11 15.56 -6.32 -13.21
CA GLU A 11 15.72 -6.05 -11.77
C GLU A 11 17.09 -5.42 -11.45
N PHE A 12 18.11 -5.72 -12.25
CA PHE A 12 19.42 -5.08 -12.14
C PHE A 12 19.33 -3.58 -12.43
N ASP A 13 18.70 -3.19 -13.55
CA ASP A 13 18.52 -1.78 -13.92
C ASP A 13 17.75 -1.01 -12.83
N LYS A 14 16.70 -1.64 -12.28
CA LYS A 14 15.93 -1.06 -11.17
C LYS A 14 16.77 -0.85 -9.94
N GLU A 15 17.53 -1.85 -9.50
CA GLU A 15 18.30 -1.76 -8.27
C GLU A 15 19.48 -0.78 -8.42
N GLU A 16 20.16 -0.75 -9.57
CA GLU A 16 21.22 0.23 -9.84
C GLU A 16 20.68 1.67 -9.76
N LEU A 17 19.55 1.95 -10.41
CA LEU A 17 18.90 3.26 -10.38
C LEU A 17 18.39 3.60 -8.97
N LEU A 18 17.76 2.65 -8.28
CA LEU A 18 17.26 2.85 -6.92
C LEU A 18 18.39 3.04 -5.91
N ALA A 19 19.55 2.42 -6.07
CA ALA A 19 20.70 2.64 -5.20
C ALA A 19 21.18 4.09 -5.27
N GLY A 20 21.30 4.67 -6.47
CA GLY A 20 21.64 6.08 -6.65
C GLY A 20 20.59 7.01 -6.03
N LEU A 21 19.30 6.74 -6.28
CA LEU A 21 18.20 7.52 -5.72
C LEU A 21 18.13 7.45 -4.19
N ARG A 22 18.31 6.26 -3.61
CA ARG A 22 18.35 6.06 -2.15
C ARG A 22 19.53 6.79 -1.52
N SER A 23 20.72 6.73 -2.14
CA SER A 23 21.92 7.43 -1.67
C SER A 23 21.70 8.95 -1.62
N TYR A 24 21.12 9.54 -2.66
CA TYR A 24 20.76 10.96 -2.66
C TYR A 24 19.68 11.28 -1.61
N ASN A 25 18.59 10.52 -1.58
CA ASN A 25 17.48 10.78 -0.68
C ASN A 25 17.84 10.61 0.81
N ALA A 26 18.85 9.80 1.13
CA ALA A 26 19.29 9.56 2.52
C ALA A 26 19.82 10.83 3.20
N GLN A 27 20.12 11.88 2.41
CA GLN A 27 20.46 13.21 2.91
C GLN A 27 19.25 13.97 3.49
N PHE A 28 18.03 13.56 3.12
CA PHE A 28 16.78 14.24 3.48
C PHE A 28 15.83 13.37 4.31
N VAL A 29 15.92 12.04 4.18
CA VAL A 29 14.99 11.08 4.80
C VAL A 29 15.75 10.00 5.56
N ASP A 30 15.34 9.76 6.81
CA ASP A 30 15.82 8.63 7.60
C ASP A 30 15.12 7.34 7.20
N PHE A 31 15.81 6.52 6.41
CA PHE A 31 15.32 5.23 5.94
C PHE A 31 15.34 4.13 7.02
N SER A 32 15.95 4.34 8.19
CA SER A 32 15.98 3.33 9.27
C SER A 32 14.57 2.98 9.77
N LYS A 33 13.62 3.90 9.56
CA LYS A 33 12.21 3.72 9.92
C LYS A 33 11.39 3.06 8.82
N ASN A 34 11.96 2.79 7.65
CA ASN A 34 11.22 2.15 6.56
C ASN A 34 11.21 0.63 6.70
N GLY A 35 10.29 -0.01 5.98
CA GLY A 35 10.27 -1.47 5.82
C GLY A 35 8.88 -2.02 5.57
N GLN A 36 8.81 -3.26 5.11
CA GLN A 36 7.54 -3.89 4.75
C GLN A 36 6.82 -4.48 5.96
N LEU A 37 5.49 -4.51 5.86
CA LEU A 37 4.58 -5.18 6.78
C LEU A 37 3.62 -6.05 5.97
N GLY A 38 3.47 -7.30 6.37
CA GLY A 38 2.51 -8.24 5.79
C GLY A 38 1.61 -8.83 6.87
N VAL A 39 0.30 -8.86 6.61
CA VAL A 39 -0.70 -9.54 7.45
C VAL A 39 -1.47 -10.50 6.57
N TYR A 40 -1.51 -11.78 6.91
CA TYR A 40 -2.11 -12.81 6.07
C TYR A 40 -3.05 -13.71 6.88
N CYS A 41 -4.13 -14.14 6.22
CA CYS A 41 -5.03 -15.16 6.71
C CYS A 41 -5.01 -16.34 5.74
N ARG A 42 -4.78 -17.55 6.28
CA ARG A 42 -4.77 -18.80 5.52
C ARG A 42 -5.81 -19.76 6.10
N ASN A 43 -6.40 -20.59 5.24
CA ASN A 43 -7.29 -21.67 5.65
C ASN A 43 -6.49 -22.90 6.15
N GLU A 44 -7.19 -23.98 6.51
CA GLU A 44 -6.60 -25.22 7.02
C GLU A 44 -5.69 -25.92 6.00
N SER A 45 -5.93 -25.75 4.70
CA SER A 45 -5.07 -26.23 3.61
C SER A 45 -3.84 -25.35 3.36
N GLY A 46 -3.69 -24.24 4.08
CA GLY A 46 -2.56 -23.30 3.94
C GLY A 46 -2.71 -22.29 2.79
N GLU A 47 -3.86 -22.26 2.13
CA GLU A 47 -4.15 -21.31 1.05
C GLU A 47 -4.49 -19.94 1.62
N MET A 48 -4.02 -18.87 0.97
CA MET A 48 -4.35 -17.51 1.40
C MET A 48 -5.81 -17.18 1.06
N VAL A 49 -6.59 -16.83 2.08
CA VAL A 49 -7.98 -16.39 1.95
C VAL A 49 -8.14 -14.89 2.17
N GLY A 50 -7.10 -14.22 2.67
CA GLY A 50 -6.99 -12.77 2.69
C GLY A 50 -5.59 -12.31 3.07
N GLY A 51 -5.22 -11.12 2.65
CA GLY A 51 -3.90 -10.57 2.96
C GLY A 51 -3.81 -9.07 2.72
N LEU A 52 -2.88 -8.46 3.45
CA LEU A 52 -2.50 -7.05 3.34
C LEU A 52 -0.97 -6.95 3.29
N ILE A 53 -0.46 -6.15 2.36
CA ILE A 53 0.95 -5.75 2.28
C ILE A 53 1.01 -4.24 2.31
N ALA A 54 1.91 -3.71 3.12
CA ALA A 54 2.14 -2.28 3.27
C ALA A 54 3.63 -1.97 3.43
N ASP A 55 4.02 -0.80 2.95
CA ASP A 55 5.29 -0.17 3.25
C ASP A 55 5.14 0.79 4.42
N ARG A 56 6.03 0.68 5.40
CA ARG A 56 6.26 1.74 6.38
C ARG A 56 7.24 2.75 5.78
N LYS A 57 6.86 4.03 5.75
CA LYS A 57 7.65 5.14 5.21
C LYS A 57 7.64 6.30 6.22
N GLY A 58 8.66 6.34 7.08
CA GLY A 58 8.66 7.25 8.24
C GLY A 58 7.40 7.06 9.10
N PRO A 59 6.60 8.12 9.35
CA PRO A 59 5.37 8.04 10.14
C PRO A 59 4.17 7.46 9.37
N TRP A 60 4.34 6.98 8.15
CA TRP A 60 3.23 6.51 7.30
C TRP A 60 3.22 5.00 7.15
N LEU A 61 2.02 4.41 7.28
CA LEU A 61 1.71 3.06 6.82
C LEU A 61 1.02 3.17 5.46
N CYS A 62 1.75 2.86 4.39
CA CYS A 62 1.27 2.91 3.02
C CYS A 62 0.79 1.54 2.59
N ILE A 63 -0.52 1.37 2.46
CA ILE A 63 -1.14 0.11 2.03
C ILE A 63 -0.96 -0.05 0.53
N ASP A 64 -0.22 -1.08 0.11
CA ASP A 64 0.01 -1.38 -1.30
C ASP A 64 -1.04 -2.36 -1.83
N TYR A 65 -1.36 -3.39 -1.04
CA TYR A 65 -2.30 -4.45 -1.43
C TYR A 65 -3.21 -4.83 -0.26
N LEU A 66 -4.50 -4.98 -0.55
CA LEU A 66 -5.47 -5.64 0.30
C LEU A 66 -6.36 -6.53 -0.57
N TRP A 67 -6.47 -7.79 -0.20
CA TRP A 67 -7.32 -8.74 -0.89
C TRP A 67 -7.98 -9.71 0.07
N VAL A 68 -9.20 -10.11 -0.26
CA VAL A 68 -9.97 -11.14 0.44
C VAL A 68 -10.65 -12.00 -0.62
N SER A 69 -10.48 -13.32 -0.49
CA SER A 69 -11.12 -14.31 -1.37
C SER A 69 -12.63 -14.14 -1.33
N GLU A 70 -13.31 -14.43 -2.43
CA GLU A 70 -14.76 -14.25 -2.53
C GLU A 70 -15.52 -15.02 -1.44
N SER A 71 -15.10 -16.26 -1.15
CA SER A 71 -15.65 -17.09 -0.08
C SER A 71 -15.46 -16.54 1.33
N ALA A 72 -14.50 -15.63 1.53
CA ALA A 72 -14.20 -15.00 2.81
C ALA A 72 -14.62 -13.52 2.85
N ARG A 73 -15.35 -13.02 1.85
CA ARG A 73 -15.90 -11.64 1.89
C ARG A 73 -17.10 -11.58 2.82
N SER A 74 -17.42 -10.35 3.23
CA SER A 74 -18.58 -10.04 4.09
C SER A 74 -18.58 -10.69 5.48
N CYS A 75 -17.50 -11.38 5.89
CA CYS A 75 -17.32 -11.91 7.25
C CYS A 75 -16.47 -10.99 8.15
N GLY A 76 -16.15 -9.79 7.68
CA GLY A 76 -15.31 -8.82 8.39
C GLY A 76 -13.80 -9.07 8.31
N LEU A 77 -13.34 -10.04 7.52
CA LEU A 77 -11.90 -10.36 7.38
C LEU A 77 -11.08 -9.15 6.90
N GLY A 78 -11.57 -8.40 5.91
CA GLY A 78 -10.89 -7.19 5.43
C GLY A 78 -10.65 -6.16 6.54
N SER A 79 -11.65 -5.91 7.39
CA SER A 79 -11.52 -5.00 8.54
C SER A 79 -10.50 -5.51 9.56
N LYS A 80 -10.47 -6.82 9.83
CA LYS A 80 -9.50 -7.43 10.74
C LYS A 80 -8.07 -7.31 10.21
N LEU A 81 -7.86 -7.51 8.92
CA LEU A 81 -6.55 -7.34 8.28
C LEU A 81 -6.05 -5.89 8.41
N MET A 82 -6.93 -4.91 8.15
CA MET A 82 -6.62 -3.49 8.33
C MET A 82 -6.26 -3.16 9.79
N ASP A 83 -7.10 -3.54 10.74
CA ASP A 83 -6.87 -3.29 12.17
C ASP A 83 -5.54 -3.89 12.66
N MET A 84 -5.21 -5.12 12.25
CA MET A 84 -3.92 -5.74 12.58
C MET A 84 -2.73 -4.99 11.96
N ALA A 85 -2.86 -4.55 10.71
CA ALA A 85 -1.80 -3.80 10.03
C ALA A 85 -1.58 -2.42 10.66
N GLU A 86 -2.67 -1.70 10.97
CA GLU A 86 -2.63 -0.40 11.63
C GLU A 86 -1.98 -0.49 13.02
N LYS A 87 -2.36 -1.49 13.83
CA LYS A 87 -1.76 -1.73 15.15
C LYS A 87 -0.27 -2.03 15.10
N GLU A 88 0.16 -2.87 14.15
CA GLU A 88 1.59 -3.17 13.98
C GLU A 88 2.35 -1.96 13.40
N GLY A 89 1.72 -1.19 12.51
CA GLY A 89 2.24 0.10 12.03
C GLY A 89 2.49 1.08 13.18
N LEU A 90 1.50 1.29 14.06
CA LEU A 90 1.60 2.08 15.28
C LEU A 90 2.78 1.65 16.16
N ARG A 91 2.91 0.35 16.41
CA ARG A 91 4.01 -0.22 17.20
C ARG A 91 5.39 0.06 16.58
N LYS A 92 5.44 0.27 15.26
CA LYS A 92 6.64 0.61 14.48
C LYS A 92 6.80 2.10 14.21
N GLY A 93 5.96 2.95 14.80
CA GLY A 93 6.06 4.41 14.73
C GLY A 93 5.31 5.06 13.56
N CYS A 94 4.47 4.32 12.84
CA CYS A 94 3.52 4.92 11.92
C CYS A 94 2.38 5.58 12.72
N VAL A 95 2.03 6.81 12.40
CA VAL A 95 0.89 7.54 13.00
C VAL A 95 -0.17 7.92 11.96
N HIS A 96 0.09 7.64 10.68
CA HIS A 96 -0.83 7.92 9.59
C HIS A 96 -0.95 6.72 8.65
N GLY A 97 -2.14 6.52 8.09
CA GLY A 97 -2.39 5.56 7.01
C GLY A 97 -2.49 6.28 5.66
N LEU A 98 -1.95 5.66 4.61
CA LEU A 98 -2.14 6.06 3.22
C LEU A 98 -2.62 4.83 2.44
N VAL A 99 -3.64 5.00 1.61
CA VAL A 99 -4.07 3.98 0.65
C VAL A 99 -4.56 4.66 -0.62
N ASP A 100 -4.39 3.98 -1.74
CA ASP A 100 -5.12 4.31 -2.95
C ASP A 100 -6.01 3.15 -3.39
N THR A 101 -7.11 3.47 -4.06
CA THR A 101 -8.05 2.46 -4.55
C THR A 101 -8.75 2.94 -5.82
N PHE A 102 -9.04 2.02 -6.73
CA PHE A 102 -9.81 2.36 -7.93
C PHE A 102 -11.30 2.51 -7.64
N SER A 103 -12.01 3.25 -8.50
CA SER A 103 -13.46 3.46 -8.42
C SER A 103 -14.28 2.17 -8.57
N PHE A 104 -13.71 1.14 -9.18
CA PHE A 104 -14.30 -0.21 -9.28
C PHE A 104 -13.85 -1.16 -8.16
N GLN A 105 -13.05 -0.67 -7.21
CA GLN A 105 -12.65 -1.37 -6.00
C GLN A 105 -13.45 -0.83 -4.80
N ALA A 106 -12.80 -0.68 -3.64
CA ALA A 106 -13.46 -0.66 -2.35
C ALA A 106 -13.38 0.70 -1.65
N LEU A 107 -13.70 1.80 -2.36
CA LEU A 107 -13.72 3.14 -1.76
C LEU A 107 -14.60 3.20 -0.49
N PRO A 108 -15.87 2.74 -0.50
CA PRO A 108 -16.72 2.77 0.70
C PRO A 108 -16.21 1.86 1.84
N PHE A 109 -15.35 0.89 1.54
CA PHE A 109 -14.74 0.06 2.58
C PHE A 109 -13.71 0.88 3.37
N TYR A 110 -12.80 1.59 2.69
CA TYR A 110 -11.79 2.40 3.36
C TYR A 110 -12.40 3.57 4.12
N GLU A 111 -13.42 4.23 3.57
CA GLU A 111 -14.17 5.29 4.26
C GLU A 111 -14.76 4.80 5.59
N LYS A 112 -15.32 3.58 5.61
CA LYS A 112 -15.83 2.96 6.85
C LYS A 112 -14.74 2.62 7.87
N GLN A 113 -13.48 2.47 7.46
CA GLN A 113 -12.34 2.30 8.38
C GLN A 113 -11.78 3.64 8.89
N GLY A 114 -12.38 4.77 8.51
CA GLY A 114 -11.94 6.10 8.91
C GLY A 114 -10.91 6.74 7.97
N TYR A 115 -10.68 6.18 6.78
CA TYR A 115 -9.88 6.85 5.76
C TYR A 115 -10.70 7.95 5.08
N ILE A 116 -10.03 9.08 4.82
CA ILE A 116 -10.61 10.31 4.29
C ILE A 116 -10.04 10.55 2.89
N LEU A 117 -10.92 10.68 1.91
CA LEU A 117 -10.56 11.00 0.53
C LEU A 117 -9.84 12.36 0.46
N GLN A 118 -8.63 12.36 -0.11
CA GLN A 118 -7.84 13.59 -0.34
C GLN A 118 -7.88 14.01 -1.81
N MET A 119 -7.86 13.04 -2.72
CA MET A 119 -7.74 13.30 -4.16
C MET A 119 -8.34 12.16 -4.98
N SER A 120 -8.94 12.51 -6.10
CA SER A 120 -9.37 11.56 -7.13
C SER A 120 -8.69 11.91 -8.44
N LEU A 121 -8.00 10.94 -9.04
CA LEU A 121 -7.41 11.05 -10.36
C LEU A 121 -8.39 10.48 -11.40
N PRO A 122 -9.03 11.33 -12.23
CA PRO A 122 -9.96 10.87 -13.24
C PRO A 122 -9.26 10.17 -14.42
N ASN A 123 -10.00 9.31 -15.11
CA ASN A 123 -9.58 8.57 -16.30
C ASN A 123 -8.33 7.69 -16.09
N PHE A 124 -8.20 7.11 -14.89
CA PHE A 124 -7.11 6.20 -14.56
C PHE A 124 -7.67 4.88 -13.96
N PRO A 125 -7.16 3.71 -14.40
CA PRO A 125 -6.15 3.51 -15.43
C PRO A 125 -6.76 3.55 -16.86
N LYS A 126 -8.07 3.77 -16.96
CA LYS A 126 -8.83 3.89 -18.21
C LYS A 126 -9.84 5.02 -18.13
N VAL A 127 -10.24 5.54 -19.29
CA VAL A 127 -11.30 6.54 -19.41
C VAL A 127 -12.57 6.07 -18.70
N GLY A 128 -13.17 6.95 -17.90
CA GLY A 128 -14.36 6.66 -17.09
C GLY A 128 -14.11 5.95 -15.75
N SER A 129 -12.88 5.56 -15.42
CA SER A 129 -12.50 5.08 -14.08
C SER A 129 -11.72 6.15 -13.30
N GLN A 130 -11.66 6.02 -11.97
CA GLN A 130 -10.86 6.91 -11.12
C GLN A 130 -9.94 6.11 -10.20
N ARG A 131 -8.84 6.75 -9.77
CA ARG A 131 -8.03 6.29 -8.64
C ARG A 131 -8.13 7.30 -7.52
N HIS A 132 -8.59 6.84 -6.37
CA HIS A 132 -8.79 7.62 -5.17
C HIS A 132 -7.58 7.47 -4.26
N TYR A 133 -7.10 8.55 -3.69
CA TYR A 133 -6.06 8.56 -2.66
C TYR A 133 -6.68 9.02 -1.35
N LEU A 134 -6.57 8.18 -0.33
CA LEU A 134 -7.14 8.41 0.98
C LEU A 134 -6.06 8.37 2.05
N ILE A 135 -6.25 9.17 3.09
CA ILE A 135 -5.41 9.14 4.29
C ILE A 135 -6.25 8.86 5.52
N LYS A 136 -5.65 8.21 6.52
CA LYS A 136 -6.20 8.14 7.87
C LYS A 136 -5.23 8.87 8.80
N PRO A 137 -5.55 10.09 9.25
CA PRO A 137 -4.76 10.73 10.30
C PRO A 137 -4.95 9.94 11.60
N ASP A 138 -3.96 10.03 12.49
CA ASP A 138 -4.02 9.50 13.86
C ASP A 138 -4.46 8.02 13.95
N LEU A 139 -3.63 7.13 13.41
CA LEU A 139 -3.81 5.67 13.52
C LEU A 139 -4.01 5.20 14.97
#